data_AF-A0A2V9ZFV4-F1
#
_entry.id   AF-A0A2V9ZFV4-F1
#
_cell.length_a   1.000
_cell.length_b   1.000
_cell.length_c   1.000
_cell.angle_alpha   90.00
_cell.angle_beta   90.00
_cell.angle_gamma   90.00
#
_symmetry.space_group_name_H-M   'P 1'
#
loop_
_entity.id
_entity.type
_entity.pdbx_description
1 polymer ?
#
loop_
_entity_poly.entity_id
_entity_poly.type
_entity_poly.pdbx_seq_one_letter_code
_entity_poly.pdbx_strand_id
1 'polypeptide(L)'
;MSGLSFQANYTWSHAIDEVSNGGINPFSLNDSLLGQINPTSLRLQNYGSSDYDVRHNFTASYVWQVPFKFSNTAMNQALGGWTISGTFFAHSAYPFTVQDLGAAFGNGATANIAGASPLPSFLGGPLPNSCSDPNKPCLSLTQFTPSGTETSFGNQRRNSFRGPYYFNSDF
;
A
#
# COMPACT_ATOMS: atom_id res chain seq x y z
N MET A 1 18.64 13.47 -35.50
CA MET A 1 18.48 14.49 -34.46
C MET A 1 18.88 13.84 -33.16
N SER A 2 19.82 14.41 -32.39
CA SER A 2 20.11 13.95 -31.03
C SER A 2 19.18 14.70 -30.08
N GLY A 3 18.57 13.99 -29.13
CA GLY A 3 17.56 14.61 -28.27
C GLY A 3 17.25 13.78 -27.03
N LEU A 4 16.73 14.48 -26.02
CA LEU A 4 16.10 13.90 -24.85
C LEU A 4 14.59 13.97 -25.05
N SER A 5 13.92 12.83 -24.98
CA SER A 5 12.47 12.72 -24.86
C SER A 5 12.16 12.26 -23.44
N PHE A 6 11.16 12.86 -22.80
CA PHE A 6 10.70 12.44 -21.49
C PHE A 6 9.19 12.61 -21.35
N GLN A 7 8.58 11.78 -20.50
CA GLN A 7 7.18 11.87 -20.09
C GLN A 7 7.11 11.71 -18.58
N ALA A 8 6.24 12.46 -17.93
CA ALA A 8 5.95 12.31 -16.51
C ALA A 8 4.44 12.45 -16.27
N ASN A 9 3.91 11.63 -15.37
CA ASN A 9 2.52 11.63 -14.95
C ASN A 9 2.45 11.61 -13.43
N TYR A 10 1.50 12.36 -12.89
CA TYR A 10 1.20 12.37 -11.46
C TYR A 10 -0.31 12.33 -11.27
N THR A 11 -0.76 11.45 -10.39
CA THR A 11 -2.16 11.33 -10.01
C THR A 11 -2.27 11.39 -8.51
N TRP A 12 -3.20 12.22 -8.04
CA TRP A 12 -3.70 12.16 -6.68
C TRP A 12 -5.09 11.51 -6.69
N SER A 13 -5.33 10.58 -5.76
CA SER A 13 -6.65 9.97 -5.59
C SER A 13 -6.95 9.75 -4.10
N HIS A 14 -8.23 9.57 -3.79
CA HIS A 14 -8.65 9.19 -2.45
C HIS A 14 -9.94 8.38 -2.53
N ALA A 15 -9.88 7.12 -2.16
CA ALA A 15 -11.01 6.19 -2.18
C ALA A 15 -11.38 5.79 -0.74
N ILE A 16 -12.68 5.85 -0.44
CA ILE A 16 -13.24 5.52 0.88
C ILE A 16 -14.46 4.63 0.65
N ASP A 17 -14.59 3.56 1.44
CA ASP A 17 -15.73 2.65 1.40
C ASP A 17 -15.91 1.92 2.74
N GLU A 18 -17.01 1.20 2.91
CA GLU A 18 -17.22 0.25 4.02
C GLU A 18 -16.70 -1.15 3.70
N VAL A 19 -16.68 -1.56 2.44
CA VAL A 19 -16.06 -2.82 2.01
C VAL A 19 -15.50 -2.63 0.61
N SER A 20 -14.20 -2.89 0.44
CA SER A 20 -13.57 -2.81 -0.87
C SER A 20 -14.05 -3.94 -1.79
N ASN A 21 -14.15 -3.63 -3.09
CA ASN A 21 -14.61 -4.57 -4.11
C ASN A 21 -15.98 -5.25 -3.79
N GLY A 22 -16.84 -4.55 -3.03
CA GLY A 22 -18.16 -5.05 -2.64
C GLY A 22 -18.15 -6.31 -1.76
N GLY A 23 -17.00 -6.71 -1.23
CA GLY A 23 -16.85 -7.91 -0.40
C GLY A 23 -16.80 -9.24 -1.18
N ILE A 24 -16.75 -9.21 -2.52
CA ILE A 24 -16.76 -10.42 -3.35
C ILE A 24 -15.37 -11.04 -3.46
N ASN A 25 -14.37 -10.25 -3.86
CA ASN A 25 -12.98 -10.68 -3.93
C ASN A 25 -12.07 -9.73 -3.16
N PRO A 26 -11.09 -10.26 -2.41
CA PRO A 26 -10.10 -9.43 -1.74
C PRO A 26 -9.18 -8.76 -2.74
N PHE A 27 -8.78 -7.52 -2.46
CA PHE A 27 -7.66 -6.87 -3.14
C PHE A 27 -6.34 -7.51 -2.72
N SER A 28 -6.19 -7.83 -1.44
CA SER A 28 -5.05 -8.51 -0.86
C SER A 28 -5.50 -9.70 -0.04
N LEU A 29 -4.91 -10.88 -0.29
CA LEU A 29 -5.28 -12.13 0.37
C LEU A 29 -5.10 -12.11 1.90
N ASN A 30 -4.24 -11.24 2.41
CA ASN A 30 -3.84 -11.25 3.83
C ASN A 30 -4.37 -10.05 4.64
N ASP A 31 -5.02 -9.08 3.99
CA ASP A 31 -5.31 -7.78 4.62
C ASP A 31 -6.72 -7.25 4.30
N SER A 32 -7.29 -7.63 3.14
CA SER A 32 -8.66 -7.24 2.79
C SER A 32 -9.68 -7.81 3.76
N LEU A 33 -10.48 -6.92 4.37
CA LEU A 33 -11.64 -7.30 5.17
C LEU A 33 -12.90 -7.30 4.33
N LEU A 34 -13.43 -8.49 4.04
CA LEU A 34 -14.59 -8.70 3.17
C LEU A 34 -15.94 -8.63 3.92
N GLY A 35 -15.90 -8.78 5.25
CA GLY A 35 -17.08 -8.85 6.10
C GLY A 35 -17.28 -7.59 6.95
N GLN A 36 -18.50 -7.46 7.46
CA GLN A 36 -18.80 -6.51 8.51
C GLN A 36 -18.11 -6.91 9.81
N ILE A 37 -17.40 -5.99 10.45
CA ILE A 37 -16.62 -6.25 11.66
C ILE A 37 -17.52 -6.13 12.90
N ASN A 38 -18.29 -5.03 12.97
CA ASN A 38 -19.20 -4.75 14.06
C ASN A 38 -20.66 -4.94 13.60
N PRO A 39 -21.39 -5.95 14.11
CA PRO A 39 -22.77 -6.23 13.70
C PRO A 39 -23.76 -5.12 14.06
N THR A 40 -23.43 -4.28 15.05
CA THR A 40 -24.31 -3.18 15.48
C THR A 40 -24.15 -1.93 14.64
N SER A 41 -23.05 -1.80 13.90
CA SER A 41 -22.83 -0.68 12.98
C SER A 41 -21.73 -1.00 11.99
N LEU A 42 -22.10 -1.07 10.71
CA LEU A 42 -21.13 -1.19 9.62
C LEU A 42 -20.15 0.00 9.65
N ARG A 43 -20.66 1.22 9.78
CA ARG A 43 -19.83 2.43 9.61
C ARG A 43 -18.78 2.66 10.70
N LEU A 44 -18.94 2.07 11.90
CA LEU A 44 -18.04 2.34 13.03
C LEU A 44 -16.61 1.85 12.79
N GLN A 45 -16.46 0.58 12.38
CA GLN A 45 -15.16 -0.05 12.13
C GLN A 45 -14.85 -0.19 10.65
N ASN A 46 -15.86 -0.40 9.79
CA ASN A 46 -15.61 -0.66 8.38
C ASN A 46 -15.39 0.61 7.56
N TYR A 47 -15.90 1.78 7.91
CA TYR A 47 -15.75 2.97 7.06
C TYR A 47 -14.33 3.55 7.10
N GLY A 48 -13.58 3.39 6.03
CA GLY A 48 -12.17 3.78 5.94
C GLY A 48 -11.67 3.84 4.51
N SER A 49 -10.36 4.05 4.35
CA SER A 49 -9.72 4.08 3.01
C SER A 49 -9.97 2.75 2.30
N SER A 50 -10.25 2.74 1.00
CA SER A 50 -10.33 1.49 0.24
C SER A 50 -8.99 0.74 0.27
N ASP A 51 -8.99 -0.58 0.11
CA ASP A 51 -7.76 -1.40 0.13
C ASP A 51 -6.72 -0.96 -0.91
N TYR A 52 -7.20 -0.41 -2.03
CA TYR A 52 -6.39 0.11 -3.14
C TYR A 52 -6.22 1.64 -3.12
N ASP A 53 -6.39 2.28 -1.96
CA ASP A 53 -6.26 3.74 -1.82
C ASP A 53 -4.80 4.22 -1.85
N VAL A 54 -4.33 4.56 -3.05
CA VAL A 54 -3.00 5.15 -3.32
C VAL A 54 -3.13 6.66 -3.54
N ARG A 55 -2.80 7.44 -2.51
CA ARG A 55 -2.95 8.90 -2.53
C ARG A 55 -2.08 9.63 -3.53
N HIS A 56 -0.86 9.17 -3.73
CA HIS A 56 0.11 9.79 -4.63
C HIS A 56 0.68 8.70 -5.53
N ASN A 57 0.52 8.85 -6.83
CA ASN A 57 1.11 7.95 -7.82
C ASN A 57 1.86 8.78 -8.87
N PHE A 58 3.13 8.48 -9.07
CA PHE A 58 4.02 9.17 -9.99
C PHE A 58 4.69 8.15 -10.91
N THR A 59 4.66 8.41 -12.21
CA THR A 59 5.40 7.63 -13.21
C THR A 59 6.14 8.57 -14.14
N ALA A 60 7.38 8.23 -14.50
CA ALA A 60 8.14 8.99 -15.48
C ALA A 60 8.97 8.07 -16.36
N SER A 61 9.12 8.40 -17.63
CA SER A 61 9.98 7.68 -18.56
C SER A 61 10.81 8.65 -19.38
N TYR A 62 12.02 8.22 -19.76
CA TYR A 62 12.90 9.02 -20.60
C TYR A 62 13.62 8.14 -21.62
N VAL A 63 13.93 8.75 -22.76
CA VAL A 63 14.82 8.23 -23.79
C VAL A 63 15.78 9.34 -24.19
N TRP A 64 17.06 9.10 -23.96
CA TRP A 64 18.12 10.03 -24.24
C TRP A 64 19.08 9.48 -25.29
N GLN A 65 19.09 10.11 -26.46
CA GLN A 65 20.08 9.82 -27.50
C GLN A 65 21.31 10.67 -27.23
N VAL A 66 22.39 10.03 -26.79
CA VAL A 66 23.61 10.70 -26.37
C VAL A 66 24.21 11.45 -27.57
N PRO A 67 24.32 12.79 -27.53
CA PRO A 67 24.82 13.57 -28.66
C PRO A 67 26.35 13.50 -28.80
N PHE A 68 27.02 12.81 -27.88
CA PHE A 68 28.47 12.68 -27.85
C PHE A 68 28.96 11.94 -29.09
N LYS A 69 29.89 12.59 -29.81
CA LYS A 69 30.60 12.00 -30.93
C LYS A 69 32.08 12.04 -30.62
N PHE A 70 32.76 10.91 -30.82
CA PHE A 70 34.22 10.87 -30.68
C PHE A 70 34.87 11.65 -31.84
N SER A 71 35.95 12.37 -31.55
CA SER A 71 36.73 13.12 -32.54
C SER A 71 37.44 12.19 -33.55
N ASN A 72 37.78 10.97 -33.13
CA ASN A 72 38.29 9.93 -34.00
C ASN A 72 37.11 9.19 -34.69
N THR A 73 37.06 9.22 -36.02
CA THR A 73 36.01 8.60 -36.82
C THR A 73 35.85 7.09 -36.56
N ALA A 74 36.94 6.35 -36.41
CA ALA A 74 36.89 4.91 -36.13
C ALA A 74 36.34 4.64 -34.72
N MET A 75 36.70 5.47 -33.74
CA MET A 75 36.17 5.36 -32.38
C MET A 75 34.69 5.75 -32.30
N ASN A 76 34.26 6.74 -33.10
CA ASN A 76 32.86 7.14 -33.19
C ASN A 76 31.99 6.09 -33.89
N GLN A 77 32.55 5.36 -34.85
CA GLN A 77 31.90 4.21 -35.48
C GLN A 77 31.77 3.03 -34.50
N ALA A 78 32.78 2.79 -33.68
CA ALA A 78 32.81 1.65 -32.77
C ALA A 78 31.98 1.87 -31.48
N LEU A 79 31.98 3.09 -30.94
CA LEU A 79 31.43 3.37 -29.60
C LEU A 79 30.44 4.55 -29.58
N GLY A 80 30.11 5.15 -30.73
CA GLY A 80 29.13 6.23 -30.81
C GLY A 80 27.69 5.72 -30.87
N GLY A 81 26.73 6.64 -30.70
CA GLY A 81 25.31 6.35 -30.94
C GLY A 81 24.55 5.73 -29.76
N TRP A 82 25.08 5.81 -28.54
CA TRP A 82 24.39 5.33 -27.35
C TRP A 82 23.01 5.96 -27.18
N THR A 83 22.04 5.11 -26.83
CA THR A 83 20.72 5.51 -26.36
C THR A 83 20.53 4.97 -24.96
N ILE A 84 20.16 5.84 -24.03
CA ILE A 84 19.89 5.50 -22.65
C ILE A 84 18.40 5.70 -22.43
N SER A 85 17.72 4.73 -21.86
CA SER A 85 16.30 4.83 -21.51
C SER A 85 16.08 4.39 -20.09
N GLY A 86 14.98 4.84 -19.49
CA GLY A 86 14.57 4.33 -18.20
C GLY A 86 13.16 4.77 -17.84
N THR A 87 12.59 4.08 -16.86
CA THR A 87 11.27 4.37 -16.29
C THR A 87 11.37 4.38 -14.76
N PHE A 88 10.66 5.32 -14.14
CA PHE A 88 10.53 5.48 -12.71
C PHE A 88 9.08 5.30 -12.30
N PHE A 89 8.87 4.56 -11.22
CA PHE A 89 7.58 4.35 -10.58
C PHE A 89 7.70 4.72 -9.11
N ALA A 90 6.81 5.57 -8.61
CA ALA A 90 6.75 5.91 -7.20
C ALA A 90 5.30 6.05 -6.76
N HIS A 91 4.92 5.41 -5.67
CA HIS A 91 3.58 5.60 -5.11
C HIS A 91 3.53 5.53 -3.60
N SER A 92 2.53 6.21 -3.03
CA SER A 92 2.23 6.15 -1.60
C SER A 92 1.83 4.74 -1.18
N ALA A 93 2.10 4.41 0.07
CA ALA A 93 1.74 3.12 0.65
C ALA A 93 0.24 2.80 0.59
N TYR A 94 -0.06 1.53 0.34
CA TYR A 94 -1.39 0.97 0.54
C TYR A 94 -1.77 1.03 2.03
N PRO A 95 -3.04 1.32 2.34
CA PRO A 95 -3.53 1.21 3.70
C PRO A 95 -3.74 -0.26 4.07
N PHE A 96 -3.69 -0.55 5.36
CA PHE A 96 -3.90 -1.90 5.89
C PHE A 96 -4.61 -1.88 7.24
N THR A 97 -5.13 -3.02 7.66
CA THR A 97 -5.81 -3.21 8.94
C THR A 97 -5.08 -4.24 9.79
N VAL A 98 -4.83 -3.92 11.06
CA VAL A 98 -4.26 -4.92 11.98
C VAL A 98 -5.37 -5.81 12.49
N GLN A 99 -5.23 -7.12 12.34
CA GLN A 99 -6.20 -8.12 12.75
C GLN A 99 -5.65 -8.98 13.89
N ASP A 100 -6.50 -9.42 14.80
CA ASP A 100 -6.18 -10.40 15.84
C ASP A 100 -6.81 -11.75 15.47
N LEU A 101 -6.04 -12.59 14.80
CA LEU A 101 -6.46 -13.93 14.38
C LEU A 101 -6.49 -14.93 15.54
N GLY A 102 -5.95 -14.57 16.71
CA GLY A 102 -5.97 -15.38 17.93
C GLY A 102 -7.18 -15.08 18.83
N ALA A 103 -7.87 -13.97 18.61
CA ALA A 103 -9.10 -13.64 19.32
C ALA A 103 -10.33 -14.27 18.66
N ALA A 104 -11.16 -14.90 19.47
CA ALA A 104 -12.55 -15.12 19.15
C ALA A 104 -13.34 -13.96 19.78
N PHE A 105 -14.27 -13.34 19.04
CA PHE A 105 -15.24 -12.43 19.65
C PHE A 105 -15.86 -13.16 20.85
N GLY A 106 -15.80 -12.57 22.05
CA GLY A 106 -16.16 -13.20 23.33
C GLY A 106 -17.61 -13.65 23.48
N ASN A 107 -18.38 -13.75 22.40
CA ASN A 107 -19.80 -14.07 22.37
C ASN A 107 -20.21 -15.02 21.23
N GLY A 108 -19.30 -15.83 20.68
CA GLY A 108 -19.64 -16.82 19.63
C GLY A 108 -20.10 -16.23 18.29
N ALA A 109 -19.87 -14.93 18.07
CA ALA A 109 -20.26 -14.20 16.85
C ALA A 109 -19.50 -14.64 15.59
N THR A 110 -18.41 -15.40 15.74
CA THR A 110 -17.61 -15.97 14.64
C THR A 110 -18.39 -16.99 13.81
N ALA A 111 -19.48 -17.58 14.34
CA ALA A 111 -20.23 -18.62 13.63
C ALA A 111 -21.16 -18.09 12.52
N ASN A 112 -21.52 -16.79 12.52
CA ASN A 112 -22.50 -16.23 11.58
C ASN A 112 -21.96 -15.08 10.71
N ILE A 113 -20.73 -14.63 10.93
CA ILE A 113 -20.09 -13.63 10.08
C ILE A 113 -18.81 -14.24 9.50
N ALA A 114 -18.96 -14.87 8.33
CA ALA A 114 -17.82 -15.40 7.59
C ALA A 114 -16.81 -14.25 7.33
N GLY A 115 -15.58 -14.42 7.84
CA GLY A 115 -14.48 -13.48 7.60
C GLY A 115 -14.38 -12.28 8.56
N ALA A 116 -15.16 -12.21 9.64
CA ALA A 116 -14.92 -11.20 10.68
C ALA A 116 -13.80 -11.66 11.64
N SER A 117 -12.68 -10.93 11.64
CA SER A 117 -11.64 -11.04 12.68
C SER A 117 -11.77 -9.86 13.64
N PRO A 118 -11.65 -10.07 14.97
CA PRO A 118 -11.56 -8.97 15.92
C PRO A 118 -10.38 -8.08 15.57
N LEU A 119 -10.63 -6.78 15.57
CA LEU A 119 -9.56 -5.80 15.47
C LEU A 119 -9.03 -5.55 16.87
N PRO A 120 -7.74 -5.77 17.16
CA PRO A 120 -7.19 -5.44 18.47
C PRO A 120 -7.26 -3.93 18.68
N SER A 121 -7.51 -3.50 19.91
CA SER A 121 -7.51 -2.07 20.24
C SER A 121 -6.10 -1.50 20.17
N PHE A 122 -5.93 -0.41 19.42
CA PHE A 122 -4.70 0.38 19.38
C PHE A 122 -4.55 1.14 20.69
N LEU A 123 -3.48 0.83 21.43
CA LEU A 123 -3.13 1.41 22.74
C LEU A 123 -2.35 2.73 22.60
N GLY A 124 -1.95 3.10 21.38
CA GLY A 124 -1.15 4.28 21.09
C GLY A 124 0.29 3.97 20.70
N GLY A 125 1.08 5.03 20.53
CA GLY A 125 2.46 4.97 20.07
C GLY A 125 2.65 5.66 18.71
N PRO A 126 3.89 5.69 18.20
CA PRO A 126 4.19 6.36 16.94
C PRO A 126 3.44 5.68 15.79
N LEU A 127 2.65 6.46 15.06
CA LEU A 127 2.09 6.01 13.79
C LEU A 127 3.20 6.01 12.73
N PRO A 128 3.25 4.99 11.86
CA PRO A 128 4.27 4.91 10.82
C PRO A 128 3.96 5.97 9.75
N ASN A 129 4.50 7.17 9.93
CA ASN A 129 4.49 8.19 8.88
C ASN A 129 5.48 7.83 7.75
N SER A 130 6.47 6.98 8.05
CA SER A 130 7.43 6.43 7.09
C SER A 130 7.85 4.99 7.44
N CYS A 131 7.09 4.02 6.94
CA CYS A 131 7.61 2.67 6.79
C CYS A 131 8.29 2.58 5.42
N SER A 132 9.53 2.12 5.32
CA SER A 132 10.27 2.08 4.05
C SER A 132 10.86 0.73 3.72
N ASP A 133 10.91 -0.19 4.69
CA ASP A 133 11.45 -1.54 4.51
C ASP A 133 10.30 -2.55 4.63
N PRO A 134 9.91 -3.23 3.54
CA PRO A 134 8.84 -4.23 3.57
C PRO A 134 9.18 -5.46 4.43
N ASN A 135 10.45 -5.66 4.80
CA ASN A 135 10.87 -6.78 5.64
C ASN A 135 10.83 -6.45 7.13
N LYS A 136 10.49 -5.21 7.50
CA LYS A 136 10.40 -4.78 8.90
C LYS A 136 8.97 -4.37 9.23
N PRO A 137 8.37 -4.91 10.31
CA PRO A 137 7.05 -4.48 10.76
C PRO A 137 7.02 -2.96 11.00
N CYS A 138 6.07 -2.28 10.37
CA CYS A 138 5.85 -0.84 10.55
C CYS A 138 5.26 -0.50 11.93
N LEU A 139 4.68 -1.49 12.59
CA LEU A 139 3.98 -1.38 13.87
C LEU A 139 4.53 -2.44 14.83
N SER A 140 4.57 -2.10 16.11
CA SER A 140 4.93 -3.02 17.20
C SER A 140 3.69 -3.68 17.79
N LEU A 141 3.80 -4.94 18.20
CA LEU A 141 2.75 -5.67 18.91
C LEU A 141 2.33 -4.96 20.21
N THR A 142 3.23 -4.22 20.86
CA THR A 142 2.95 -3.47 22.10
C THR A 142 2.03 -2.27 21.89
N GLN A 143 1.81 -1.85 20.64
CA GLN A 143 0.87 -0.78 20.31
C GLN A 143 -0.57 -1.27 20.26
N PHE A 144 -0.80 -2.56 20.47
CA PHE A 144 -2.10 -3.20 20.41
C PHE A 144 -2.37 -3.98 21.69
N THR A 145 -3.65 -4.23 21.97
CA THR A 145 -4.04 -5.19 23.00
C THR A 145 -3.42 -6.56 22.70
N PRO A 146 -2.99 -7.32 23.73
CA PRO A 146 -2.42 -8.65 23.52
C PRO A 146 -3.36 -9.56 22.73
N SER A 147 -2.81 -10.40 21.86
CA SER A 147 -3.61 -11.33 21.06
C SER A 147 -4.49 -12.22 21.93
N GLY A 148 -5.74 -12.41 21.52
CA GLY A 148 -6.72 -13.22 22.23
C GLY A 148 -7.41 -12.53 23.41
N THR A 149 -7.05 -11.27 23.71
CA THR A 149 -7.63 -10.52 24.84
C THR A 149 -8.71 -9.53 24.42
N GLU A 150 -8.84 -9.25 23.12
CA GLU A 150 -9.88 -8.35 22.61
C GLU A 150 -11.27 -9.00 22.78
N THR A 151 -12.12 -8.34 23.56
CA THR A 151 -13.49 -8.79 23.85
C THR A 151 -14.56 -7.99 23.11
N SER A 152 -14.13 -6.91 22.42
CA SER A 152 -14.97 -6.02 21.64
C SER A 152 -14.63 -6.10 20.14
N PHE A 153 -15.00 -5.05 19.38
CA PHE A 153 -14.69 -4.92 17.96
C PHE A 153 -13.45 -4.05 17.69
N GLY A 154 -12.72 -3.68 18.76
CA GLY A 154 -11.58 -2.77 18.69
C GLY A 154 -11.96 -1.31 18.50
N ASN A 155 -10.95 -0.45 18.62
CA ASN A 155 -11.06 1.01 18.41
C ASN A 155 -10.45 1.49 17.08
N GLN A 156 -9.82 0.60 16.32
CA GLN A 156 -9.29 0.92 15.00
C GLN A 156 -10.38 0.82 13.93
N ARG A 157 -10.23 1.61 12.87
CA ARG A 157 -11.01 1.46 11.65
C ARG A 157 -10.24 0.64 10.63
N ARG A 158 -10.95 0.03 9.70
CA ARG A 158 -10.36 -0.57 8.51
C ARG A 158 -9.45 0.44 7.82
N ASN A 159 -8.26 0.00 7.42
CA ASN A 159 -7.33 0.74 6.58
C ASN A 159 -6.91 2.08 7.20
N SER A 160 -6.74 2.07 8.53
CA SER A 160 -6.30 3.21 9.33
C SER A 160 -4.77 3.34 9.41
N PHE A 161 -4.03 2.27 9.12
CA PHE A 161 -2.57 2.26 9.05
C PHE A 161 -2.11 2.20 7.58
N ARG A 162 -0.85 2.56 7.32
CA ARG A 162 -0.26 2.51 5.97
C ARG A 162 1.08 1.80 5.99
N GLY A 163 1.27 0.96 4.98
CA GLY A 163 2.49 0.16 4.79
C GLY A 163 3.65 0.99 4.27
N PRO A 164 4.64 0.35 3.62
CA PRO A 164 5.76 1.06 3.04
C PRO A 164 5.43 1.73 1.71
N TYR A 165 6.09 2.87 1.45
CA TYR A 165 6.07 3.52 0.14
C TYR A 165 6.76 2.65 -0.90
N TYR A 166 6.31 2.74 -2.15
CA TYR A 166 6.92 2.03 -3.26
C TYR A 166 7.75 2.97 -4.12
N PHE A 167 8.95 2.54 -4.46
CA PHE A 167 9.79 3.18 -5.47
C PHE A 167 10.52 2.10 -6.28
N ASN A 168 10.51 2.24 -7.60
CA ASN A 168 11.25 1.38 -8.50
C ASN A 168 11.73 2.17 -9.72
N SER A 169 12.88 1.77 -10.25
CA SER A 169 13.42 2.28 -11.50
C SER A 169 13.90 1.11 -12.36
N ASP A 170 13.53 1.12 -13.64
CA ASP A 170 13.95 0.16 -14.65
C ASP A 170 14.76 0.91 -15.73
N PHE A 171 15.96 0.44 -16.06
CA PHE A 171 16.91 1.10 -16.97
C PHE A 171 17.69 0.10 -17.82
#